data_AF-A0A3C0WSF4-F1
#
_entry.id   AF-A0A3C0WSF4-F1
#
_cell.length_a   1.000
_cell.length_b   1.000
_cell.length_c   1.000
_cell.angle_alpha   90.00
_cell.angle_beta   90.00
_cell.angle_gamma   90.00
#
_symmetry.space_group_name_H-M   'P 1'
#
loop_
_entity.id
_entity.type
_entity.pdbx_description
1 polymer ?
#
loop_
_entity_poly.entity_id
_entity_poly.type
_entity_poly.pdbx_seq_one_letter_code
_entity_poly.pdbx_strand_id
1 'polypeptide(L)'
;MYNSDTELMFPLRVVPQLAGLRSEKWKALVERISAADSSPVEQAAFTLMMVRLSACQGCSVDSFRGMRGCTACAKQTVKRYRGSDADLDGQYQQAYKDVEQHLSKA
;
A
#
# COMPACT_ATOMS: atom_id res chain seq x y z
N MET A 1 3.77 21.91 -12.11
CA MET A 1 2.94 20.90 -12.79
C MET A 1 2.22 20.12 -11.71
N TYR A 2 0.90 20.29 -11.59
CA TYR A 2 0.10 19.60 -10.57
C TYR A 2 -0.17 18.17 -11.05
N ASN A 3 0.26 17.17 -10.28
CA ASN A 3 -0.06 15.79 -10.57
C ASN A 3 -1.39 15.44 -9.89
N SER A 4 -2.47 15.34 -10.67
CA SER A 4 -3.80 14.96 -10.19
C SER A 4 -3.86 13.54 -9.61
N ASP A 5 -2.81 12.74 -9.83
CA ASP A 5 -2.67 11.40 -9.27
C ASP A 5 -2.09 11.40 -7.84
N THR A 6 -1.62 12.55 -7.33
CA THR A 6 -1.03 12.65 -5.99
C THR A 6 -2.11 12.83 -4.93
N GLU A 7 -2.17 11.88 -4.01
CA GLU A 7 -3.01 11.93 -2.80
C GLU A 7 -2.14 12.13 -1.55
N LEU A 8 -2.77 12.50 -0.42
CA LEU A 8 -2.05 12.71 0.85
C LEU A 8 -1.41 11.43 1.39
N MET A 9 -2.09 10.29 1.24
CA MET A 9 -1.62 8.96 1.62
C MET A 9 -1.80 7.98 0.44
N PHE A 10 -1.28 6.75 0.59
CA PHE A 10 -1.45 5.72 -0.43
C PHE A 10 -2.94 5.53 -0.75
N PRO A 11 -3.37 5.71 -2.01
CA PRO A 11 -4.78 5.63 -2.36
C PRO A 11 -5.17 4.22 -2.82
N LEU A 12 -6.26 3.69 -2.28
CA LEU A 12 -6.72 2.32 -2.56
C LEU A 12 -6.95 2.04 -4.06
N ARG A 13 -7.37 3.05 -4.84
CA ARG A 13 -7.54 2.96 -6.31
C ARG A 13 -6.27 2.52 -7.07
N VAL A 14 -5.09 2.63 -6.44
CA VAL A 14 -3.80 2.26 -7.05
C VAL A 14 -3.50 0.76 -6.90
N VAL A 15 -4.14 0.05 -5.95
CA VAL A 15 -3.85 -1.36 -5.67
C VAL A 15 -3.82 -2.24 -6.92
N PRO A 16 -4.82 -2.22 -7.84
CA PRO A 16 -4.81 -3.08 -9.02
C PRO A 16 -3.58 -2.87 -9.92
N GLN A 17 -3.02 -1.66 -9.94
CA GLN A 17 -1.86 -1.32 -10.75
C GLN A 17 -0.54 -1.90 -10.23
N LEU A 18 -0.56 -2.53 -9.04
CA LEU A 18 0.60 -3.15 -8.43
C LEU A 18 0.74 -4.64 -8.76
N ALA A 19 -0.29 -5.26 -9.37
CA ALA A 19 -0.38 -6.71 -9.54
C ALA A 19 0.81 -7.30 -10.31
N GLY A 20 1.18 -6.68 -11.44
CA GLY A 20 2.26 -7.16 -12.32
C GLY A 20 3.68 -6.72 -11.93
N LEU A 21 3.91 -6.29 -10.69
CA LEU A 21 5.20 -5.73 -10.29
C LEU A 21 6.18 -6.76 -9.71
N ARG A 22 5.69 -7.91 -9.25
CA ARG A 22 6.47 -8.96 -8.55
C ARG A 22 5.94 -10.35 -8.93
N SER A 23 6.17 -11.37 -8.09
CA SER A 23 5.81 -12.76 -8.42
C SER A 23 4.29 -12.99 -8.41
N GLU A 24 3.86 -14.18 -8.85
CA GLU A 24 2.46 -14.60 -8.79
C GLU A 24 1.88 -14.58 -7.36
N LYS A 25 2.70 -14.80 -6.31
CA LYS A 25 2.23 -14.70 -4.92
C LYS A 25 1.80 -13.26 -4.59
N TRP A 26 2.60 -12.28 -5.00
CA TRP A 26 2.26 -10.86 -4.83
C TRP A 26 1.05 -10.47 -5.66
N LYS A 27 0.98 -10.93 -6.92
CA LYS A 27 -0.16 -10.69 -7.80
C LYS A 27 -1.46 -11.20 -7.20
N ALA A 28 -1.47 -12.43 -6.67
CA ALA A 28 -2.64 -13.03 -6.02
C ALA A 28 -3.11 -12.21 -4.80
N LEU A 29 -2.17 -11.69 -3.99
CA LEU A 29 -2.49 -10.79 -2.89
C LEU A 29 -3.18 -9.51 -3.40
N VAL A 30 -2.60 -8.86 -4.40
CA VAL A 30 -3.14 -7.62 -4.98
C VAL A 30 -4.52 -7.82 -5.61
N GLU A 31 -4.70 -8.91 -6.35
CA GLU A 31 -5.97 -9.26 -6.99
C GLU A 31 -7.06 -9.54 -5.95
N ARG A 32 -6.74 -10.28 -4.88
CA ARG A 32 -7.67 -10.51 -3.77
C ARG A 32 -8.17 -9.21 -3.15
N ILE A 33 -7.28 -8.26 -2.91
CA ILE A 33 -7.65 -6.96 -2.30
C ILE A 33 -8.43 -6.06 -3.27
N SER A 34 -8.16 -6.22 -4.56
CA SER A 34 -8.84 -5.48 -5.63
C SER A 34 -10.22 -6.05 -5.98
N ALA A 35 -10.56 -7.23 -5.46
CA ALA A 35 -11.83 -7.88 -5.73
C ALA A 35 -12.99 -7.07 -5.15
N ALA A 36 -14.15 -7.12 -5.81
CA ALA A 36 -15.33 -6.36 -5.42
C ALA A 36 -15.89 -6.75 -4.04
N ASP A 37 -15.60 -7.96 -3.59
CA ASP A 37 -16.00 -8.56 -2.32
C ASP A 37 -14.89 -8.49 -1.25
N SER A 38 -13.75 -7.86 -1.54
CA SER A 38 -12.70 -7.68 -0.53
C SER A 38 -13.22 -6.85 0.63
N SER A 39 -12.94 -7.32 1.85
CA SER A 39 -13.40 -6.67 3.06
C SER A 39 -12.71 -5.32 3.25
N PRO A 40 -13.39 -4.33 3.88
CA PRO A 40 -12.77 -3.05 4.23
C PRO A 40 -11.51 -3.20 5.10
N VAL A 41 -11.45 -4.26 5.92
CA VAL A 41 -10.29 -4.56 6.79
C VAL A 41 -9.08 -4.97 5.96
N GLU A 42 -9.24 -5.85 4.98
CA GLU A 42 -8.15 -6.25 4.07
C GLU A 42 -7.62 -5.05 3.26
N GLN A 43 -8.54 -4.22 2.75
CA GLN A 43 -8.20 -3.01 2.00
C GLN A 43 -7.47 -1.97 2.87
N ALA A 44 -7.95 -1.75 4.10
CA ALA A 44 -7.31 -0.86 5.07
C ALA A 44 -5.93 -1.39 5.48
N ALA A 45 -5.80 -2.69 5.71
CA ALA A 45 -4.55 -3.35 6.05
C ALA A 45 -3.49 -3.19 4.95
N PHE A 46 -3.86 -3.41 3.69
CA PHE A 46 -2.95 -3.21 2.57
C PHE A 46 -2.57 -1.73 2.41
N THR A 47 -3.53 -0.83 2.59
CA THR A 47 -3.27 0.61 2.59
C THR A 47 -2.27 1.00 3.67
N LEU A 48 -2.45 0.50 4.91
CA LEU A 48 -1.54 0.72 6.02
C LEU A 48 -0.14 0.15 5.76
N MET A 49 -0.06 -1.06 5.21
CA MET A 49 1.21 -1.65 4.78
C MET A 49 1.93 -0.74 3.79
N MET A 50 1.22 -0.26 2.76
CA MET A 50 1.80 0.63 1.74
C MET A 50 2.24 1.97 2.33
N VAL A 51 1.46 2.58 3.21
CA VAL A 51 1.81 3.82 3.94
C VAL A 51 3.11 3.67 4.74
N ARG A 52 3.31 2.50 5.36
CA ARG A 52 4.54 2.17 6.09
C ARG A 52 5.72 1.95 5.15
N LEU A 53 5.56 1.16 4.09
CA LEU A 53 6.61 0.87 3.11
C LEU A 53 7.05 2.12 2.34
N SER A 54 6.13 3.02 2.02
CA SER A 54 6.43 4.28 1.34
C SER A 54 6.97 5.35 2.30
N ALA A 55 7.01 5.08 3.61
CA ALA A 55 7.36 6.04 4.66
C ALA A 55 6.60 7.37 4.52
N CYS A 56 5.30 7.31 4.20
CA CYS A 56 4.46 8.51 4.02
C CYS A 56 4.35 9.37 5.30
N GLN A 57 4.58 8.80 6.47
CA GLN A 57 4.46 9.50 7.77
C GLN A 57 5.52 10.60 7.98
N GLY A 58 6.65 10.53 7.28
CA GLY A 58 7.71 11.57 7.33
C GLY A 58 7.65 12.57 6.17
N CYS A 59 6.54 12.59 5.42
CA CYS A 59 6.40 13.36 4.20
C CYS A 59 5.86 14.77 4.51
N SER A 60 6.63 15.82 4.21
CA SER A 60 6.20 17.22 4.35
C SER A 60 5.96 17.86 2.98
N VAL A 61 5.02 18.80 2.93
CA VAL A 61 4.61 19.53 1.71
C VAL A 61 5.78 20.33 1.11
N ASP A 62 6.71 20.80 1.94
CA ASP A 62 7.91 21.54 1.52
C ASP A 62 9.07 20.66 1.05
N SER A 63 8.95 19.33 1.17
CA SER A 63 9.93 18.42 0.60
C SER A 63 9.60 18.18 -0.87
N PHE A 64 10.59 18.28 -1.78
CA PHE A 64 10.47 17.78 -3.17
C PHE A 64 10.06 16.29 -3.24
N ARG A 65 10.07 15.59 -2.10
CA ARG A 65 9.67 14.20 -1.87
C ARG A 65 8.22 14.07 -1.36
N GLY A 66 7.48 15.17 -1.28
CA GLY A 66 6.08 15.33 -0.82
C GLY A 66 5.04 14.50 -1.58
N MET A 67 5.41 13.84 -2.68
CA MET A 67 4.49 13.24 -3.65
C MET A 67 4.46 11.70 -3.60
N ARG A 68 4.64 11.08 -2.42
CA ARG A 68 4.67 9.61 -2.30
C ARG A 68 3.30 8.93 -2.38
N GLY A 69 2.21 9.70 -2.38
CA GLY A 69 0.84 9.20 -2.55
C GLY A 69 0.37 9.07 -4.00
N CYS A 70 1.26 9.15 -4.99
CA CYS A 70 0.90 8.88 -6.38
C CYS A 70 1.18 7.43 -6.81
N THR A 71 0.58 7.01 -7.91
CA THR A 71 0.75 5.70 -8.54
C THR A 71 2.22 5.39 -8.82
N ALA A 72 2.98 6.36 -9.34
CA ALA A 72 4.39 6.17 -9.66
C ALA A 72 5.22 5.85 -8.42
N CYS A 73 4.96 6.54 -7.31
CA CYS A 73 5.61 6.28 -6.03
C CYS A 73 5.20 4.93 -5.46
N ALA A 74 3.93 4.56 -5.52
CA ALA A 74 3.48 3.22 -5.11
C ALA A 74 4.20 2.10 -5.88
N LYS A 75 4.25 2.20 -7.22
CA LYS A 75 4.98 1.25 -8.08
C LYS A 75 6.46 1.20 -7.73
N GLN A 76 7.08 2.36 -7.50
CA GLN A 76 8.49 2.45 -7.13
C GLN A 76 8.78 1.82 -5.76
N THR A 77 7.91 2.03 -4.76
CA THR A 77 8.03 1.43 -3.43
C THR A 77 8.07 -0.10 -3.53
N VAL A 78 7.12 -0.70 -4.25
CA VAL A 78 7.05 -2.16 -4.44
C VAL A 78 8.25 -2.71 -5.22
N LYS A 79 8.66 -2.02 -6.30
CA LYS A 79 9.82 -2.41 -7.12
C LYS A 79 11.16 -2.32 -6.36
N ARG A 80 11.31 -1.33 -5.47
CA ARG A 80 12.55 -1.11 -4.71
C ARG A 80 12.63 -1.93 -3.42
N TYR A 81 11.54 -2.58 -3.02
CA TYR A 81 11.53 -3.45 -1.85
C TYR A 81 12.48 -4.64 -2.07
N ARG A 82 13.54 -4.70 -1.26
CA ARG A 82 14.62 -5.69 -1.37
C ARG A 82 14.29 -7.05 -0.75
N GLY A 83 13.26 -7.11 0.09
CA GLY A 83 12.80 -8.37 0.68
C GLY A 83 12.01 -9.23 -0.31
N SER A 84 11.70 -10.44 0.12
CA SER A 84 10.92 -11.41 -0.61
C SER A 84 9.42 -11.09 -0.60
N ASP A 85 8.65 -11.77 -1.45
CA ASP A 85 7.19 -11.66 -1.45
C ASP A 85 6.58 -12.30 -0.19
N ALA A 86 7.31 -13.20 0.48
CA ALA A 86 6.94 -13.71 1.80
C ALA A 86 7.10 -12.64 2.88
N ASP A 87 8.15 -11.81 2.81
CA ASP A 87 8.32 -10.69 3.74
C ASP A 87 7.20 -9.65 3.55
N LEU A 88 6.80 -9.36 2.30
CA LEU A 88 5.66 -8.47 2.01
C LEU A 88 4.34 -9.02 2.54
N ASP A 89 4.10 -10.32 2.39
CA ASP A 89 2.95 -11.00 2.96
C ASP A 89 2.97 -10.89 4.50
N GLY A 90 4.12 -11.10 5.15
CA GLY A 90 4.27 -10.87 6.59
C GLY A 90 3.95 -9.44 7.02
N GLN A 91 4.41 -8.44 6.26
CA GLN A 91 4.09 -7.02 6.51
C GLN A 91 2.60 -6.72 6.35
N TYR A 92 1.94 -7.35 5.37
CA TYR A 92 0.50 -7.26 5.19
C TYR A 92 -0.26 -7.89 6.38
N GLN A 93 0.13 -9.10 6.81
CA GLN A 93 -0.50 -9.77 7.96
C GLN A 93 -0.32 -8.97 9.26
N GLN A 94 0.83 -8.34 9.46
CA GLN A 94 1.04 -7.47 10.61
C GLN A 94 0.12 -6.23 10.54
N ALA A 95 0.02 -5.58 9.37
CA ALA A 95 -0.89 -4.45 9.18
C ALA A 95 -2.36 -4.86 9.37
N TYR A 96 -2.75 -6.06 8.95
CA TYR A 96 -4.09 -6.60 9.15
C TYR A 96 -4.44 -6.74 10.63
N LYS A 97 -3.54 -7.36 11.42
CA LYS A 97 -3.69 -7.44 12.88
C LYS A 97 -3.80 -6.07 13.54
N ASP A 98 -3.00 -5.10 13.09
CA ASP A 98 -3.03 -3.76 13.66
C ASP A 98 -4.38 -3.05 13.39
N VAL A 99 -4.96 -3.24 12.20
CA VAL A 99 -6.29 -2.72 11.87
C VAL A 99 -7.37 -3.39 12.71
N GLU A 100 -7.37 -4.73 12.81
CA GLU A 100 -8.34 -5.45 13.64
C GLU A 100 -8.25 -5.06 15.12
N GLN A 101 -7.03 -4.92 15.65
CA GLN A 101 -6.80 -4.46 17.02
C GLN A 101 -7.29 -3.03 17.24
N HIS A 102 -7.20 -2.16 16.23
CA HIS A 102 -7.74 -0.81 16.33
C HIS A 102 -9.27 -0.81 16.31
N LEU A 103 -9.88 -1.58 15.40
CA LEU A 103 -11.33 -1.67 15.26
C LEU A 103 -12.01 -2.38 16.43
N SER A 104 -11.34 -3.31 17.10
CA SER A 104 -11.87 -3.99 18.30
C SER A 104 -11.79 -3.15 19.58
N LYS A 105 -10.99 -2.07 19.57
CA LYS A 105 -10.86 -1.12 20.69
C LYS A 105 -11.70 0.14 20.51
N ALA A 106 -12.24 0.35 19.31
CA ALA A 106 -13.11 1.47 18.95
C ALA A 106 -14.58 1.11 19.21
#